data_AF-A0A428KX81-F1
#
_entry.id   AF-A0A428KX81-F1
#
_cell.length_a   1.000
_cell.length_b   1.000
_cell.length_c   1.000
_cell.angle_alpha   90.00
_cell.angle_beta   90.00
_cell.angle_gamma   90.00
#
_symmetry.space_group_name_H-M   'P 1'
#
loop_
_entity.id
_entity.type
_entity.pdbx_description
1 polymer ?
#
loop_
_entity_poly.entity_id
_entity_poly.type
_entity_poly.pdbx_seq_one_letter_code
_entity_poly.pdbx_strand_id
1 'polypeptide(L)'
;MTLRGLVRFLYGLMVLVGLLAAGPAAAQQAGDTLSVDCPAPRVLEMCVELDARRAIDPDAGPLTFRWTMGDGTQLTGPTVQHCYQRRASYTIQLDVIEEATGEVRTAEKLIPVDFTKEIVLNFRAVDTVRVGQPVTFDALDSQLPLCQNVVVLWDFRDGYVTNGRLVQHAFRRPGRYAVRMSLRGNGPDACPSSHCVSRIVQVIP
;
A
#
# COMPACT_ATOMS: atom_id res chain seq x y z
N MET A 1 39.59 63.17 -64.30
CA MET A 1 40.18 62.59 -63.09
C MET A 1 39.49 61.24 -62.84
N THR A 2 39.95 60.11 -63.42
CA THR A 2 40.92 59.13 -62.83
C THR A 2 40.46 58.65 -61.44
N LEU A 3 40.22 57.37 -61.08
CA LEU A 3 40.68 56.02 -61.46
C LEU A 3 39.57 54.99 -61.10
N ARG A 4 39.29 53.96 -61.93
CA ARG A 4 39.70 52.53 -61.79
C ARG A 4 39.41 51.85 -60.44
N GLY A 5 38.70 50.72 -60.47
CA GLY A 5 38.72 49.72 -59.38
C GLY A 5 37.60 48.67 -59.40
N LEU A 6 37.63 47.74 -60.36
CA LEU A 6 36.88 46.47 -60.34
C LEU A 6 37.58 45.47 -59.40
N VAL A 7 36.85 44.85 -58.46
CA VAL A 7 37.21 43.52 -57.93
C VAL A 7 35.94 42.68 -57.77
N ARG A 8 35.83 41.66 -58.62
CA ARG A 8 34.97 40.48 -58.46
C ARG A 8 35.71 39.49 -57.56
N PHE A 9 35.03 38.90 -56.59
CA PHE A 9 35.38 37.57 -56.07
C PHE A 9 34.16 36.65 -56.16
N LEU A 10 34.35 35.54 -56.86
CA LEU A 10 33.46 34.38 -56.93
C LEU A 10 33.78 33.43 -55.77
N TYR A 11 32.81 32.53 -55.53
CA TYR A 11 32.87 31.24 -54.83
C TYR A 11 32.40 31.18 -53.38
N GLY A 12 31.44 30.27 -53.15
CA GLY A 12 31.24 29.63 -51.86
C GLY A 12 29.77 29.40 -51.48
N LEU A 13 29.02 28.61 -52.25
CA LEU A 13 27.74 28.06 -51.79
C LEU A 13 28.05 27.06 -50.66
N MET A 14 28.11 27.52 -49.42
CA MET A 14 28.31 26.67 -48.25
C MET A 14 26.95 26.09 -47.85
N VAL A 15 26.64 24.90 -48.38
CA VAL A 15 25.52 24.10 -47.88
C VAL A 15 25.88 23.63 -46.48
N LEU A 16 25.40 24.36 -45.47
CA LEU A 16 25.50 23.96 -44.08
C LEU A 16 24.50 22.80 -43.87
N VAL A 17 24.96 21.56 -44.03
CA VAL A 17 24.22 20.39 -43.52
C VAL A 17 24.32 20.45 -42.00
N GLY A 18 23.35 21.11 -41.38
CA GLY A 18 23.17 21.06 -39.93
C GLY A 18 22.85 19.62 -39.57
N LEU A 19 23.83 18.91 -38.99
CA LEU A 19 23.54 17.72 -38.20
C LEU A 19 22.60 18.18 -37.07
N LEU A 20 21.31 17.86 -37.20
CA LEU A 20 20.43 17.75 -36.05
C LEU A 20 20.99 16.62 -35.20
N ALA A 21 21.90 16.97 -34.29
CA ALA A 21 22.12 16.15 -33.12
C ALA A 21 20.77 16.04 -32.44
N ALA A 22 20.13 14.87 -32.56
CA ALA A 22 19.05 14.49 -31.69
C ALA A 22 19.61 14.57 -30.27
N GLY A 23 19.37 15.70 -29.60
CA GLY A 23 19.64 15.81 -28.18
C GLY A 23 18.94 14.64 -27.50
N PRO A 24 19.52 14.07 -26.43
CA PRO A 24 18.81 13.07 -25.66
C PRO A 24 17.45 13.65 -25.31
N ALA A 25 16.39 12.94 -25.72
CA ALA A 25 15.02 13.32 -25.46
C ALA A 25 14.93 13.79 -24.02
N ALA A 26 14.57 15.06 -23.82
CA ALA A 26 14.42 15.65 -22.51
C ALA A 26 13.62 14.66 -21.66
N ALA A 27 14.22 14.27 -20.53
CA ALA A 27 13.57 13.39 -19.58
C ALA A 27 12.16 13.95 -19.34
N GLN A 28 11.13 13.17 -19.67
CA GLN A 28 9.79 13.47 -19.21
C GLN A 28 9.90 13.41 -17.70
N GLN A 29 10.06 14.59 -17.08
CA GLN A 29 9.96 14.70 -15.65
C GLN A 29 8.65 14.02 -15.26
N ALA A 30 8.67 13.27 -14.16
CA ALA A 30 7.46 12.89 -13.46
C ALA A 30 6.79 14.19 -12.98
N GLY A 31 6.23 14.92 -13.92
CA GLY A 31 5.63 16.22 -13.78
C GLY A 31 4.20 15.99 -13.35
N ASP A 32 4.00 16.18 -12.06
CA ASP A 32 2.85 16.90 -11.53
C ASP A 32 1.48 16.31 -11.84
N THR A 33 1.03 15.39 -10.98
CA THR A 33 -0.41 15.14 -10.78
C THR A 33 -0.75 15.33 -9.30
N LEU A 34 -0.69 16.58 -8.84
CA LEU A 34 -1.45 16.99 -7.65
C LEU A 34 -2.96 16.81 -7.91
N SER A 35 -3.53 15.79 -7.27
CA SER A 35 -4.86 15.77 -6.61
C SER A 35 -5.53 14.39 -6.74
N VAL A 36 -5.07 13.46 -5.91
CA VAL A 36 -5.74 13.10 -4.65
C VAL A 36 -4.64 12.40 -3.86
N ASP A 37 -4.25 12.94 -2.72
CA ASP A 37 -3.37 12.23 -1.78
C ASP A 37 -4.14 11.02 -1.27
N CYS A 38 -3.92 9.91 -1.95
CA CYS A 38 -4.45 8.63 -1.53
C CYS A 38 -3.60 8.17 -0.34
N PRO A 39 -4.20 7.88 0.83
CA PRO A 39 -3.46 7.42 1.98
C PRO A 39 -2.61 6.20 1.65
N ALA A 40 -1.55 5.99 2.44
CA ALA A 40 -0.81 4.75 2.35
C ALA A 40 -1.75 3.55 2.59
N PRO A 41 -1.48 2.37 1.98
CA PRO A 41 -2.25 1.17 2.27
C PRO A 41 -2.14 0.88 3.76
N ARG A 42 -3.28 0.65 4.41
CA ARG A 42 -3.30 0.26 5.82
C ARG A 42 -3.14 -1.25 5.92
N VAL A 43 -2.33 -1.69 6.90
CA VAL A 43 -2.31 -3.10 7.29
C VAL A 43 -3.70 -3.42 7.84
N LEU A 44 -4.29 -4.50 7.36
CA LEU A 44 -5.53 -5.04 7.91
C LEU A 44 -5.29 -5.36 9.37
N GLU A 45 -6.03 -4.74 10.29
CA GLU A 45 -5.95 -5.09 11.69
C GLU A 45 -7.29 -4.92 12.41
N MET A 46 -7.63 -5.87 13.26
CA MET A 46 -8.75 -5.76 14.20
C MET A 46 -8.17 -5.84 15.61
N CYS A 47 -8.25 -4.74 16.34
CA CYS A 47 -7.74 -4.66 17.70
C CYS A 47 -8.82 -5.03 18.72
N VAL A 48 -8.43 -5.80 19.73
CA VAL A 48 -9.26 -6.15 20.88
C VAL A 48 -8.57 -5.68 22.15
N GLU A 49 -9.37 -5.20 23.10
CA GLU A 49 -8.95 -4.95 24.47
C GLU A 49 -9.59 -6.00 25.37
N LEU A 50 -8.80 -6.61 26.23
CA LEU A 50 -9.23 -7.67 27.14
C LEU A 50 -8.91 -7.24 28.56
N ASP A 51 -9.90 -7.30 29.44
CA ASP A 51 -9.78 -6.91 30.83
C ASP A 51 -10.23 -8.06 31.74
N ALA A 52 -9.28 -8.63 32.47
CA ALA A 52 -9.52 -9.71 33.43
C ALA A 52 -9.87 -9.19 34.84
N ARG A 53 -9.73 -7.89 35.11
CA ARG A 53 -9.88 -7.33 36.48
C ARG A 53 -11.26 -7.56 37.06
N ARG A 54 -12.30 -7.65 36.22
CA ARG A 54 -13.69 -7.80 36.65
C ARG A 54 -14.05 -9.23 37.07
N ALA A 55 -13.17 -10.19 36.84
CA ALA A 55 -13.39 -11.61 37.12
C ALA A 55 -12.61 -12.12 38.35
N ILE A 56 -11.96 -11.21 39.09
CA ILE A 56 -11.10 -11.54 40.24
C ILE A 56 -11.92 -11.47 41.52
N ASP A 57 -11.82 -12.51 42.35
CA ASP A 57 -12.27 -12.49 43.74
C ASP A 57 -11.42 -11.47 44.53
N PRO A 58 -12.01 -10.44 45.15
CA PRO A 58 -11.26 -9.45 45.93
C PRO A 58 -10.42 -10.05 47.07
N ASP A 59 -10.78 -11.24 47.56
CA ASP A 59 -10.08 -11.95 48.62
C ASP A 59 -8.93 -12.83 48.10
N ALA A 60 -8.76 -12.93 46.77
CA ALA A 60 -7.64 -13.64 46.17
C ALA A 60 -6.31 -12.93 46.49
N GLY A 61 -5.28 -13.73 46.79
CA GLY A 61 -3.91 -13.24 46.96
C GLY A 61 -3.30 -12.68 45.67
N PRO A 62 -1.98 -12.43 45.63
CA PRO A 62 -1.30 -11.96 44.41
C PRO A 62 -1.55 -12.89 43.22
N LEU A 63 -1.96 -12.30 42.08
CA LEU A 63 -2.28 -13.02 40.85
C LEU A 63 -1.40 -12.57 39.69
N THR A 64 -0.94 -13.55 38.90
CA THR A 64 -0.28 -13.34 37.60
C THR A 64 -1.23 -13.71 36.46
N PHE A 65 -1.28 -12.88 35.41
CA PHE A 65 -2.14 -13.08 34.23
C PHE A 65 -1.29 -13.36 33.00
N ARG A 66 -1.58 -14.46 32.29
CA ARG A 66 -0.94 -14.82 31.02
C ARG A 66 -2.00 -15.04 29.95
N TRP A 67 -1.82 -14.39 28.81
CA TRP A 67 -2.74 -14.47 27.68
C TRP A 67 -2.04 -15.16 26.51
N THR A 68 -2.73 -16.08 25.86
CA THR A 68 -2.35 -16.61 24.55
C THR A 68 -3.40 -16.18 23.55
N MET A 69 -3.00 -15.46 22.51
CA MET A 69 -3.95 -14.79 21.60
C MET A 69 -4.46 -15.68 20.46
N GLY A 70 -4.01 -16.94 20.40
CA GLY A 70 -4.39 -17.89 19.35
C GLY A 70 -3.65 -17.71 18.01
N ASP A 71 -2.83 -16.67 17.86
CA ASP A 71 -1.97 -16.42 16.70
C ASP A 71 -0.47 -16.67 16.99
N GLY A 72 -0.17 -17.21 18.18
CA GLY A 72 1.19 -17.42 18.69
C GLY A 72 1.70 -16.30 19.60
N THR A 73 1.00 -15.16 19.67
CA THR A 73 1.35 -14.06 20.58
C THR A 73 1.00 -14.42 22.01
N GLN A 74 1.90 -14.11 22.94
CA GLN A 74 1.68 -14.18 24.38
C GLN A 74 1.79 -12.79 25.01
N LEU A 75 0.88 -12.47 25.91
CA LEU A 75 0.83 -11.19 26.63
C LEU A 75 0.68 -11.45 28.14
N THR A 76 1.04 -10.46 28.96
CA THR A 76 0.90 -10.54 30.41
C THR A 76 0.25 -9.28 30.96
N GLY A 77 -0.40 -9.43 32.12
CA GLY A 77 -1.04 -8.34 32.83
C GLY A 77 -2.56 -8.44 32.87
N PRO A 78 -3.20 -7.70 33.79
CA PRO A 78 -4.63 -7.81 34.05
C PRO A 78 -5.49 -7.21 32.93
N THR A 79 -4.90 -6.36 32.08
CA THR A 79 -5.52 -5.81 30.88
C THR A 79 -4.51 -5.85 29.74
N VAL A 80 -4.93 -6.27 28.55
CA VAL A 80 -4.07 -6.36 27.36
C VAL A 80 -4.79 -5.83 26.12
N GLN A 81 -4.00 -5.33 25.17
CA GLN A 81 -4.47 -4.95 23.83
C GLN A 81 -3.73 -5.80 22.80
N HIS A 82 -4.45 -6.32 21.81
CA HIS A 82 -3.88 -7.11 20.72
C HIS A 82 -4.58 -6.84 19.39
N CYS A 83 -3.84 -6.82 18.29
CA CYS A 83 -4.37 -6.54 16.96
C CYS A 83 -4.11 -7.70 16.00
N TYR A 84 -5.17 -8.26 15.44
CA TYR A 84 -5.11 -9.39 14.51
C TYR A 84 -5.03 -8.93 13.06
N GLN A 85 -4.03 -9.42 12.32
CA GLN A 85 -3.80 -8.99 10.93
C GLN A 85 -4.33 -9.96 9.86
N ARG A 86 -4.83 -11.12 10.28
CA ARG A 86 -5.34 -12.15 9.38
C ARG A 86 -6.78 -12.52 9.75
N ARG A 87 -7.58 -12.75 8.72
CA ARG A 87 -8.93 -13.30 8.87
C ARG A 87 -8.82 -14.74 9.37
N ALA A 88 -9.30 -14.96 10.58
CA ALA A 88 -9.45 -16.28 11.18
C ALA A 88 -10.32 -16.16 12.44
N SER A 89 -10.74 -17.29 12.99
CA SER A 89 -11.24 -17.34 14.36
C SER A 89 -10.08 -17.67 15.28
N TYR A 90 -9.83 -16.81 16.26
CA TYR A 90 -8.75 -16.98 17.22
C TYR A 90 -9.32 -17.38 18.58
N THR A 91 -8.83 -18.48 19.14
CA THR A 91 -9.12 -18.84 20.53
C THR A 91 -8.12 -18.12 21.41
N ILE A 92 -8.62 -17.18 22.20
CA ILE A 92 -7.85 -16.50 23.23
C ILE A 92 -7.97 -17.30 24.51
N GLN A 93 -6.83 -17.59 25.12
CA GLN A 93 -6.74 -18.25 26.42
C GLN A 93 -6.17 -17.26 27.44
N LEU A 94 -6.79 -17.17 28.60
CA LEU A 94 -6.28 -16.50 29.79
C LEU A 94 -5.98 -17.57 30.84
N ASP A 95 -4.74 -17.58 31.33
CA ASP A 95 -4.33 -18.30 32.54
C ASP A 95 -4.13 -17.29 33.67
N VAL A 96 -4.91 -17.45 34.73
CA VAL A 96 -4.77 -16.71 36.00
C VAL A 96 -4.07 -17.62 36.99
N ILE A 97 -2.91 -17.18 37.48
CA ILE A 97 -2.02 -17.95 38.34
C ILE A 97 -2.05 -17.32 39.72
N GLU A 98 -2.44 -18.06 40.74
CA GLU A 98 -2.29 -17.65 42.13
C GLU A 98 -0.85 -17.88 42.58
N GLU A 99 -0.13 -16.83 42.95
CA GLU A 99 1.31 -16.93 43.21
C GLU A 99 1.64 -17.72 44.48
N ALA A 100 0.75 -17.67 45.47
CA ALA A 100 0.95 -18.35 46.75
C ALA A 100 0.85 -19.89 46.64
N THR A 101 -0.05 -20.37 45.79
CA THR A 101 -0.37 -21.80 45.65
C THR A 101 0.17 -22.41 44.36
N GLY A 102 0.43 -21.58 43.35
CA GLY A 102 0.71 -22.01 41.98
C GLY A 102 -0.52 -22.53 41.24
N GLU A 103 -1.73 -22.41 41.81
CA GLU A 103 -2.96 -22.83 41.15
C GLU A 103 -3.17 -22.01 39.87
N VAL A 104 -3.54 -22.69 38.77
CA VAL A 104 -3.82 -22.06 37.48
C VAL A 104 -5.30 -22.26 37.14
N ARG A 105 -5.99 -21.14 36.91
CA ARG A 105 -7.36 -21.12 36.38
C ARG A 105 -7.33 -20.63 34.94
N THR A 106 -7.95 -21.38 34.05
CA THR A 106 -7.96 -21.08 32.61
C THR A 106 -9.34 -20.67 32.13
N ALA A 107 -9.40 -19.66 31.27
CA ALA A 107 -10.60 -19.25 30.56
C ALA A 107 -10.29 -19.07 29.07
N GLU A 108 -11.24 -19.44 28.21
CA GLU A 108 -11.10 -19.30 26.76
C GLU A 108 -12.22 -18.44 26.16
N LYS A 109 -11.88 -17.72 25.09
CA LYS A 109 -12.83 -16.96 24.29
C LYS A 109 -12.48 -17.03 22.81
N LEU A 110 -13.43 -17.46 21.99
CA LEU A 110 -13.30 -17.39 20.54
C LEU A 110 -13.63 -15.98 20.05
N ILE A 111 -12.72 -15.37 19.28
CA ILE A 111 -12.96 -14.10 18.59
C ILE A 111 -12.90 -14.34 17.07
N PRO A 112 -14.02 -14.16 16.34
CA PRO A 112 -14.00 -14.14 14.89
C PRO A 112 -13.42 -12.81 14.40
N VAL A 113 -12.24 -12.85 13.77
CA VAL A 113 -11.64 -11.70 13.09
C VAL A 113 -12.16 -11.70 11.66
N ASP A 114 -13.06 -10.76 11.38
CA ASP A 114 -13.72 -10.62 10.10
C ASP A 114 -13.66 -9.17 9.60
N PHE A 115 -12.99 -8.97 8.47
CA PHE A 115 -12.87 -7.67 7.79
C PHE A 115 -14.03 -7.38 6.81
N THR A 116 -15.08 -8.22 6.75
CA THR A 116 -16.23 -8.07 5.84
C THR A 116 -17.20 -6.97 6.26
N LYS A 117 -16.96 -6.26 7.36
CA LYS A 117 -17.79 -5.11 7.76
C LYS A 117 -17.08 -3.77 7.63
N GLU A 118 -15.79 -3.77 7.30
CA GLU A 118 -15.00 -2.56 7.13
C GLU A 118 -14.57 -2.36 5.68
N ILE A 119 -14.41 -1.10 5.27
CA ILE A 119 -13.82 -0.76 3.97
C ILE A 119 -12.32 -0.99 4.07
N VAL A 120 -11.85 -2.03 3.38
CA VAL A 120 -10.44 -2.38 3.33
C VAL A 120 -9.92 -2.04 1.97
N LEU A 121 -9.00 -1.08 1.93
CA LEU A 121 -8.29 -0.74 0.71
C LEU A 121 -6.79 -0.94 0.91
N ASN A 122 -6.25 -1.98 0.27
CA ASN A 122 -4.84 -2.33 0.34
C ASN A 122 -4.41 -3.10 -0.92
N PHE A 123 -3.12 -3.01 -1.26
CA PHE A 123 -2.52 -3.88 -2.26
C PHE A 123 -1.09 -4.27 -1.94
N ARG A 124 -0.71 -5.45 -2.41
CA ARG A 124 0.65 -6.00 -2.30
C ARG A 124 1.43 -5.76 -3.59
N ALA A 125 2.68 -5.35 -3.42
CA ALA A 125 3.69 -5.22 -4.46
C ALA A 125 5.08 -5.29 -3.80
N VAL A 126 6.14 -5.48 -4.58
CA VAL A 126 7.51 -5.30 -4.10
C VAL A 126 7.84 -3.80 -4.01
N ASP A 127 8.63 -3.41 -3.01
CA ASP A 127 9.02 -2.00 -2.80
C ASP A 127 10.16 -1.55 -3.70
N THR A 128 10.95 -2.49 -4.20
CA THR A 128 12.11 -2.18 -5.06
C THR A 128 12.19 -3.19 -6.20
N VAL A 129 12.39 -2.68 -7.42
CA VAL A 129 12.47 -3.47 -8.65
C VAL A 129 13.48 -2.88 -9.62
N ARG A 130 14.04 -3.69 -10.51
CA ARG A 130 14.88 -3.20 -11.62
C ARG A 130 14.05 -2.75 -12.81
N VAL A 131 14.61 -1.85 -13.61
CA VAL A 131 14.01 -1.46 -14.91
C VAL A 131 13.70 -2.71 -15.74
N GLY A 132 12.50 -2.77 -16.30
CA GLY A 132 12.03 -3.87 -17.16
C GLY A 132 11.62 -5.15 -16.43
N GLN A 133 11.90 -5.30 -15.14
CA GLN A 133 11.42 -6.46 -14.38
C GLN A 133 9.92 -6.32 -14.08
N PRO A 134 9.10 -7.34 -14.38
CA PRO A 134 7.67 -7.29 -14.09
C PRO A 134 7.42 -7.37 -12.59
N VAL A 135 6.55 -6.48 -12.09
CA VAL A 135 6.01 -6.47 -10.74
C VAL A 135 4.56 -6.88 -10.78
N THR A 136 4.19 -7.82 -9.90
CA THR A 136 2.79 -8.16 -9.65
C THR A 136 2.21 -7.19 -8.62
N PHE A 137 1.06 -6.60 -8.94
CA PHE A 137 0.25 -5.77 -8.07
C PHE A 137 -1.05 -6.50 -7.75
N ASP A 138 -1.29 -6.74 -6.47
CA ASP A 138 -2.34 -7.64 -5.98
C ASP A 138 -3.26 -6.92 -4.98
N ALA A 139 -4.52 -6.75 -5.37
CA ALA A 139 -5.60 -6.15 -4.58
C ALA A 139 -6.64 -7.19 -4.11
N LEU A 140 -6.29 -8.47 -4.00
CA LEU A 140 -7.20 -9.54 -3.59
C LEU A 140 -7.67 -9.39 -2.13
N ASP A 141 -6.84 -8.79 -1.27
CA ASP A 141 -7.19 -8.54 0.13
C ASP A 141 -8.12 -7.32 0.31
N SER A 142 -8.25 -6.46 -0.71
CA SER A 142 -9.18 -5.32 -0.69
C SER A 142 -10.63 -5.80 -0.68
N GLN A 143 -11.43 -5.25 0.24
CA GLN A 143 -12.83 -5.58 0.43
C GLN A 143 -13.67 -4.30 0.54
N LEU A 144 -14.73 -4.23 -0.25
CA LEU A 144 -15.78 -3.21 -0.12
C LEU A 144 -17.12 -3.92 0.11
N PRO A 145 -17.41 -4.36 1.33
CA PRO A 145 -18.60 -5.15 1.60
C PRO A 145 -19.92 -4.38 1.36
N LEU A 146 -19.88 -3.06 1.43
CA LEU A 146 -21.03 -2.18 1.20
C LEU A 146 -21.20 -1.76 -0.26
N CYS A 147 -20.27 -2.12 -1.15
CA CYS A 147 -20.30 -1.66 -2.54
C CYS A 147 -20.32 -2.82 -3.53
N GLN A 148 -21.35 -2.84 -4.37
CA GLN A 148 -21.45 -3.75 -5.50
C GLN A 148 -20.89 -3.06 -6.76
N ASN A 149 -20.55 -3.85 -7.79
CA ASN A 149 -20.17 -3.35 -9.12
C ASN A 149 -18.98 -2.36 -9.14
N VAL A 150 -17.91 -2.70 -8.42
CA VAL A 150 -16.69 -1.88 -8.33
C VAL A 150 -15.59 -2.42 -9.25
N VAL A 151 -14.93 -1.53 -9.98
CA VAL A 151 -13.69 -1.82 -10.72
C VAL A 151 -12.47 -1.28 -9.97
N VAL A 152 -11.41 -2.09 -9.92
CA VAL A 152 -10.09 -1.68 -9.43
C VAL A 152 -9.33 -1.02 -10.56
N LEU A 153 -8.92 0.23 -10.37
CA LEU A 153 -8.16 1.03 -11.31
C LEU A 153 -6.76 1.28 -10.77
N TRP A 154 -5.77 1.14 -11.63
CA TRP A 154 -4.36 1.36 -11.35
C TRP A 154 -3.83 2.53 -12.16
N ASP A 155 -3.10 3.41 -11.49
CA ASP A 155 -2.27 4.45 -12.11
C ASP A 155 -0.84 4.28 -11.59
N PHE A 156 0.06 3.87 -12.48
CA PHE A 156 1.46 3.60 -12.13
C PHE A 156 2.33 4.85 -12.08
N ARG A 157 1.79 6.02 -12.41
CA ARG A 157 2.50 7.31 -12.47
C ARG A 157 3.65 7.36 -13.48
N ASP A 158 3.65 6.45 -14.45
CA ASP A 158 4.55 6.46 -15.62
C ASP A 158 3.80 6.70 -16.94
N GLY A 159 2.52 7.09 -16.84
CA GLY A 159 1.61 7.27 -17.97
C GLY A 159 0.80 6.03 -18.32
N TYR A 160 1.06 4.87 -17.69
CA TYR A 160 0.27 3.67 -17.86
C TYR A 160 -0.83 3.56 -16.79
N VAL A 161 -2.05 3.31 -17.25
CA VAL A 161 -3.22 3.02 -16.41
C VAL A 161 -3.84 1.70 -16.84
N THR A 162 -4.35 0.93 -15.87
CA THR A 162 -5.00 -0.35 -16.17
C THR A 162 -6.07 -0.66 -15.12
N ASN A 163 -6.77 -1.78 -15.28
CA ASN A 163 -7.77 -2.25 -14.34
C ASN A 163 -7.63 -3.75 -14.07
N GLY A 164 -8.15 -4.20 -12.92
CA GLY A 164 -8.12 -5.61 -12.51
C GLY A 164 -7.63 -5.79 -11.07
N ARG A 165 -8.03 -6.90 -10.43
CA ARG A 165 -7.62 -7.20 -9.03
C ARG A 165 -6.19 -7.73 -8.92
N LEU A 166 -5.67 -8.29 -10.00
CA LEU A 166 -4.30 -8.80 -10.10
C LEU A 166 -3.75 -8.36 -11.44
N VAL A 167 -2.71 -7.53 -11.43
CA VAL A 167 -2.11 -6.98 -12.65
C VAL A 167 -0.59 -7.07 -12.59
N GLN A 168 0.06 -7.08 -13.75
CA GLN A 168 1.51 -7.00 -13.86
C GLN A 168 1.90 -5.72 -14.60
N HIS A 169 2.99 -5.10 -14.16
CA HIS A 169 3.56 -3.91 -14.80
C HIS A 169 5.08 -3.91 -14.69
N ALA A 170 5.75 -3.35 -15.70
CA ALA A 170 7.20 -3.21 -15.74
C ALA A 170 7.58 -1.76 -16.06
N PHE A 171 8.32 -1.13 -15.15
CA PHE A 171 8.75 0.26 -15.29
C PHE A 171 9.93 0.37 -16.25
N ARG A 172 9.87 1.34 -17.17
CA ARG A 172 10.88 1.53 -18.22
C ARG A 172 12.00 2.47 -17.85
N ARG A 173 11.87 3.19 -16.73
CA ARG A 173 12.83 4.20 -16.27
C ARG A 173 13.03 4.05 -14.75
N PRO A 174 14.24 4.30 -14.24
CA PRO A 174 14.46 4.36 -12.81
C PRO A 174 13.74 5.57 -12.20
N GLY A 175 13.34 5.47 -10.94
CA GLY A 175 12.59 6.52 -10.26
C GLY A 175 11.77 6.02 -9.07
N ARG A 176 11.07 6.95 -8.42
CA ARG A 176 10.10 6.66 -7.35
C ARG A 176 8.70 6.84 -7.91
N TYR A 177 7.94 5.75 -8.00
CA TYR A 177 6.60 5.75 -8.56
C TYR A 177 5.57 5.60 -7.45
N ALA A 178 4.74 6.63 -7.25
CA ALA A 178 3.63 6.59 -6.30
C ALA A 178 2.42 5.87 -6.91
N VAL A 179 2.55 4.55 -7.07
CA VAL A 179 1.52 3.69 -7.67
C VAL A 179 0.22 3.84 -6.90
N ARG A 180 -0.83 4.23 -7.60
CA ARG A 180 -2.15 4.50 -7.04
C ARG A 180 -3.11 3.40 -7.46
N MET A 181 -3.76 2.81 -6.46
CA MET A 181 -4.93 1.96 -6.65
C MET A 181 -6.17 2.75 -6.26
N SER A 182 -7.23 2.71 -7.07
CA SER A 182 -8.52 3.31 -6.74
C SER A 182 -9.67 2.39 -7.09
N LEU A 183 -10.76 2.53 -6.34
CA LEU A 183 -11.99 1.80 -6.56
C LEU A 183 -13.02 2.74 -7.15
N ARG A 184 -13.61 2.32 -8.28
CA ARG A 184 -14.67 3.06 -8.96
C ARG A 184 -15.91 2.18 -9.06
N GLY A 185 -17.01 2.59 -8.45
CA GLY A 185 -18.31 1.96 -8.66
C GLY A 185 -18.90 2.32 -10.02
N ASN A 186 -19.63 1.40 -10.65
CA ASN A 186 -20.40 1.64 -11.86
C ASN A 186 -21.87 1.22 -11.65
N GLY A 187 -22.81 2.04 -12.13
CA GLY A 187 -24.24 1.72 -12.10
C GLY A 187 -24.99 2.22 -10.85
N PRO A 188 -26.30 1.95 -10.77
CA PRO A 188 -27.06 2.15 -9.53
C PRO A 188 -26.45 1.26 -8.42
N ASP A 189 -26.40 1.77 -7.19
CA ASP A 189 -25.71 1.18 -6.02
C ASP A 189 -24.16 1.21 -6.05
N ALA A 190 -23.58 1.99 -6.96
CA ALA A 190 -22.14 2.27 -6.96
C ALA A 190 -21.71 3.02 -5.69
N CYS A 191 -20.54 2.64 -5.16
CA CYS A 191 -19.81 3.37 -4.11
C CYS A 191 -19.73 4.88 -4.48
N PRO A 192 -20.42 5.79 -3.77
CA PRO A 192 -20.51 7.21 -4.17
C PRO A 192 -19.19 7.96 -3.98
N SER A 193 -18.27 7.41 -3.16
CA SER A 193 -16.91 7.92 -2.97
C SER A 193 -15.87 7.02 -3.65
N SER A 194 -14.97 7.62 -4.43
CA SER A 194 -13.79 6.96 -4.96
C SER A 194 -12.74 6.80 -3.86
N HIS A 195 -12.64 5.59 -3.29
CA HIS A 195 -11.58 5.27 -2.35
C HIS A 195 -10.28 5.00 -3.11
N CYS A 196 -9.14 5.47 -2.60
CA CYS A 196 -7.84 5.19 -3.19
C CYS A 196 -6.75 5.03 -2.13
N VAL A 197 -5.70 4.28 -2.48
CA VAL A 197 -4.45 4.16 -1.71
C VAL A 197 -3.25 4.30 -2.63
N SER A 198 -2.12 4.76 -2.11
CA SER A 198 -0.88 4.89 -2.87
C SER A 198 0.32 4.28 -2.16
N ARG A 199 1.18 3.57 -2.90
CA ARG A 199 2.44 2.99 -2.40
C ARG A 199 3.59 3.40 -3.30
N ILE A 200 4.74 3.72 -2.71
CA ILE A 200 5.96 4.02 -3.47
C ILE A 200 6.61 2.70 -3.93
N VAL A 201 6.87 2.59 -5.23
CA VAL A 201 7.77 1.58 -5.80
C VAL A 201 9.05 2.28 -6.24
N GLN A 202 10.19 1.85 -5.69
CA GLN A 202 11.50 2.29 -6.10
C GLN A 202 11.98 1.46 -7.29
N VAL A 203 12.19 2.10 -8.43
CA VAL A 203 12.76 1.47 -9.61
C VAL A 203 14.23 1.86 -9.66
N ILE A 204 15.10 0.85 -9.59
CA ILE A 204 16.55 0.99 -9.73
C ILE A 204 16.98 0.59 -11.14
N PRO A 205 18.13 1.07 -11.63
CA PRO A 205 18.68 0.64 -12.92
C PRO A 205 18.79 -0.88 -13.07
#